data_AF-A0A947VNT0-F1
#
_entry.id   AF-A0A947VNT0-F1
#
_cell.length_a   1.000
_cell.length_b   1.000
_cell.length_c   1.000
_cell.angle_alpha   90.00
_cell.angle_beta   90.00
_cell.angle_gamma   90.00
#
_symmetry.space_group_name_H-M   'P 1'
#
loop_
_entity.id
_entity.type
_entity.pdbx_description
1 polymer ?
#
loop_
_entity_poly.entity_id
_entity_poly.type
_entity_poly.pdbx_seq_one_letter_code
_entity_poly.pdbx_strand_id
1 'polypeptide(L)'
;MKKKDLQELRNKKVVELDKIVAKKKQETIMADAKMKTGQEKKIKKVKNLRREIAQVLTIIREKEILGEKEKKEAKNNTKTK
;
A
#
# COMPACT_ATOMS: atom_id res chain seq x y z
N MET A 1 8.61 -2.48 -7.36
CA MET A 1 7.44 -2.17 -8.21
C MET A 1 7.84 -1.31 -9.40
N LYS A 2 7.35 -1.65 -10.59
CA LYS A 2 7.47 -0.84 -11.81
C LYS A 2 6.35 0.19 -11.89
N LYS A 3 6.46 1.15 -12.81
CA LYS A 3 5.45 2.23 -13.00
C LYS A 3 4.06 1.67 -13.36
N LYS A 4 3.99 0.66 -14.22
CA LYS A 4 2.72 0.03 -14.65
C LYS A 4 1.98 -0.59 -13.47
N ASP A 5 2.68 -1.37 -12.65
CA ASP A 5 2.12 -1.99 -11.44
C ASP A 5 1.50 -0.94 -10.49
N LEU A 6 2.13 0.25 -10.35
CA LEU A 6 1.59 1.33 -9.51
C LEU A 6 0.30 1.92 -10.09
N GLN A 7 0.19 2.03 -11.42
CA GLN A 7 -1.05 2.48 -12.07
C GLN A 7 -2.18 1.48 -11.86
N GLU A 8 -1.89 0.18 -11.98
CA GLU A 8 -2.87 -0.88 -11.71
C GLU A 8 -3.37 -0.85 -10.26
N LEU A 9 -2.48 -0.62 -9.29
CA LEU A 9 -2.87 -0.48 -7.89
C LEU A 9 -3.76 0.74 -7.64
N ARG A 10 -3.52 1.86 -8.31
CA ARG A 10 -4.37 3.06 -8.18
C ARG A 10 -5.80 2.80 -8.60
N ASN A 11 -6.05 1.84 -9.49
CA ASN A 11 -7.40 1.47 -9.94
C ASN A 11 -8.14 0.51 -8.99
N LYS A 12 -7.44 -0.18 -8.08
CA LYS A 12 -8.03 -1.16 -7.15
C LYS A 12 -8.77 -0.50 -5.99
N LYS A 13 -9.72 -1.22 -5.38
CA LYS A 13 -10.43 -0.73 -4.18
C LYS A 13 -9.50 -0.76 -2.96
N VAL A 14 -9.76 0.11 -1.97
CA VAL A 14 -8.95 0.15 -0.71
C VAL A 14 -8.89 -1.23 -0.04
N VAL A 15 -10.04 -1.91 0.06
CA VAL A 15 -10.13 -3.28 0.62
C VAL A 15 -9.24 -4.30 -0.11
N GLU A 16 -9.05 -4.15 -1.42
CA GLU A 16 -8.16 -5.02 -2.19
C GLU A 16 -6.68 -4.65 -1.95
N LEU A 17 -6.39 -3.36 -1.81
CA LEU A 17 -5.06 -2.88 -1.46
C LEU A 17 -4.63 -3.39 -0.08
N ASP A 18 -5.54 -3.43 0.90
CA ASP A 18 -5.27 -3.98 2.23
C ASP A 18 -4.87 -5.46 2.16
N LYS A 19 -5.59 -6.25 1.35
CA LYS A 19 -5.23 -7.67 1.11
C LYS A 19 -3.85 -7.81 0.50
N ILE A 20 -3.48 -6.92 -0.43
CA ILE A 20 -2.15 -6.89 -1.05
C ILE A 20 -1.08 -6.55 -0.02
N VAL A 21 -1.32 -5.57 0.85
CA VAL A 21 -0.42 -5.21 1.95
C VAL A 21 -0.22 -6.40 2.90
N ALA A 22 -1.30 -7.05 3.32
CA ALA A 22 -1.25 -8.20 4.22
C ALA A 22 -0.39 -9.34 3.64
N LYS A 23 -0.61 -9.68 2.37
CA LYS A 23 0.20 -10.68 1.65
C LYS A 23 1.68 -10.29 1.58
N LYS A 24 2.00 -9.05 1.21
CA LYS A 24 3.39 -8.58 1.15
C LYS A 24 4.07 -8.53 2.52
N LYS A 25 3.34 -8.23 3.59
CA LYS A 25 3.86 -8.31 4.97
C LYS A 25 4.24 -9.75 5.32
N GLN A 26 3.39 -10.73 5.01
CA GLN A 26 3.69 -12.14 5.21
C GLN A 26 4.92 -12.58 4.41
N GLU A 27 5.02 -12.19 3.14
CA GLU A 27 6.21 -12.44 2.31
C GLU A 27 7.49 -11.84 2.93
N THR A 28 7.37 -10.64 3.52
CA THR A 28 8.50 -9.98 4.20
C THR A 28 8.93 -10.73 5.44
N ILE A 29 7.99 -11.21 6.27
CA ILE A 29 8.28 -12.02 7.46
C ILE A 29 9.01 -13.31 7.07
N MET A 30 8.50 -14.02 6.06
CA MET A 30 9.13 -15.25 5.59
C MET A 30 10.52 -15.00 4.99
N ALA A 31 10.69 -13.91 4.25
CA ALA A 31 11.99 -13.55 3.69
C ALA A 31 13.01 -13.15 4.77
N ASP A 32 12.56 -12.44 5.81
CA ASP A 32 13.40 -12.08 6.96
C ASP A 32 13.85 -13.33 7.74
N ALA A 33 12.93 -14.28 7.99
CA ALA A 33 13.24 -15.55 8.63
C ALA A 33 14.29 -16.35 7.83
N LYS A 34 14.11 -16.47 6.50
CA LYS A 34 15.07 -17.14 5.62
C LYS A 34 16.43 -16.44 5.53
N MET A 35 16.45 -15.12 5.65
CA MET A 35 17.70 -14.36 5.73
C MET A 35 18.45 -14.65 7.02
N LYS A 36 17.75 -14.69 8.16
CA LYS A 36 18.34 -14.98 9.47
C LYS A 36 18.92 -16.39 9.55
N THR A 37 18.30 -17.37 8.90
CA THR A 37 18.81 -18.75 8.81
C THR A 37 19.86 -18.96 7.71
N GLY A 38 20.25 -17.90 6.99
CA GLY A 38 21.25 -17.97 5.90
C GLY A 38 20.77 -18.66 4.62
N GLN A 39 19.51 -19.08 4.55
CA GLN A 39 18.91 -19.73 3.38
C GLN A 39 18.65 -18.75 2.22
N GLU A 40 18.45 -17.46 2.51
CA GLU A 40 18.27 -16.42 1.51
C GLU A 40 19.40 -15.39 1.59
N LYS A 41 20.27 -15.35 0.57
CA LYS A 41 21.38 -14.37 0.50
C LYS A 41 20.99 -13.07 -0.21
N LYS A 42 19.81 -13.00 -0.83
CA LYS A 42 19.38 -11.82 -1.61
C LYS A 42 18.76 -10.75 -0.71
N ILE A 43 19.60 -9.97 -0.04
CA ILE A 43 19.21 -8.82 0.81
C ILE A 43 18.29 -7.83 0.06
N LYS A 44 18.49 -7.67 -1.25
CA LYS A 44 17.67 -6.80 -2.11
C LYS A 44 16.19 -7.19 -2.12
N LYS A 45 15.86 -8.47 -1.89
CA LYS A 45 14.48 -8.97 -1.88
C LYS A 45 13.66 -8.36 -0.75
N VAL A 46 14.17 -8.40 0.49
CA VAL A 46 13.50 -7.80 1.66
C VAL A 46 13.38 -6.28 1.50
N LYS A 47 14.45 -5.62 1.03
CA LYS A 47 14.42 -4.17 0.77
C LYS A 47 13.34 -3.80 -0.25
N ASN A 48 13.22 -4.57 -1.34
CA ASN A 48 12.19 -4.36 -2.34
C ASN A 48 10.78 -4.59 -1.78
N LEU A 49 10.55 -5.67 -1.03
CA LEU A 49 9.25 -5.94 -0.40
C LEU A 49 8.81 -4.80 0.52
N ARG A 50 9.71 -4.27 1.36
CA ARG A 50 9.42 -3.12 2.23
C ARG A 50 9.04 -1.87 1.43
N ARG A 51 9.78 -1.58 0.35
CA ARG A 51 9.48 -0.46 -0.54
C ARG A 51 8.09 -0.61 -1.18
N GLU A 52 7.74 -1.81 -1.62
CA GLU A 52 6.45 -2.08 -2.25
C GLU A 52 5.29 -1.93 -1.27
N ILE A 53 5.45 -2.40 -0.02
CA ILE A 53 4.46 -2.17 1.05
C ILE A 53 4.25 -0.67 1.26
N ALA A 54 5.33 0.10 1.38
CA ALA A 54 5.24 1.55 1.58
C ALA A 54 4.46 2.23 0.44
N GLN A 55 4.74 1.87 -0.81
CA GLN A 55 4.04 2.43 -1.97
C GLN A 55 2.53 2.12 -1.96
N VAL A 56 2.14 0.89 -1.59
CA VAL A 56 0.71 0.52 -1.51
C VAL A 56 0.02 1.30 -0.37
N LEU A 57 0.67 1.41 0.79
CA LEU A 57 0.15 2.20 1.92
C LEU A 57 -0.02 3.69 1.57
N THR A 58 0.92 4.26 0.81
CA THR A 58 0.79 5.63 0.31
C THR A 58 -0.44 5.79 -0.58
N ILE A 59 -0.69 4.86 -1.50
CA ILE A 59 -1.88 4.90 -2.37
C ILE A 59 -3.16 4.80 -1.55
N ILE A 60 -3.21 3.94 -0.53
CA ILE A 60 -4.35 3.86 0.40
C ILE A 60 -4.58 5.21 1.06
N ARG A 61 -3.52 5.82 1.62
CA ARG A 61 -3.62 7.11 2.31
C ARG A 61 -4.05 8.24 1.38
N GLU A 62 -3.53 8.29 0.15
CA GLU A 62 -3.96 9.25 -0.87
C GLU A 62 -5.48 9.15 -1.13
N LYS A 63 -6.01 7.93 -1.24
CA LYS A 63 -7.46 7.71 -1.45
C LYS A 63 -8.31 8.14 -0.27
N GLU A 64 -7.86 7.86 0.95
CA GLU A 64 -8.55 8.32 2.17
C GLU A 64 -8.63 9.85 2.22
N ILE A 65 -7.50 10.54 1.97
CA ILE A 65 -7.44 12.01 2.01
C ILE A 65 -8.38 12.62 0.96
N LEU A 66 -8.46 12.05 -0.25
CA LEU A 66 -9.40 12.51 -1.27
C LEU A 66 -10.85 12.33 -0.82
N GLY A 67 -11.20 11.17 -0.28
CA GLY A 67 -12.55 10.93 0.25
C GLY A 67 -12.91 11.81 1.45
N GLU A 68 -11.94 12.17 2.29
CA GLU A 68 -12.15 13.13 3.39
C GLU A 68 -12.43 14.55 2.88
N LYS A 69 -11.75 14.99 1.81
CA LYS A 69 -11.98 16.31 1.19
C LYS A 69 -13.38 16.41 0.61
N GLU A 70 -13.81 15.41 -0.18
CA GLU A 70 -15.15 15.35 -0.75
C GLU A 70 -16.24 15.44 0.32
N LYS A 71 -16.07 14.70 1.44
CA LYS A 71 -17.00 14.75 2.57
C LYS A 71 -17.04 16.11 3.27
N LYS A 72 -15.92 16.82 3.35
CA LYS A 72 -15.85 18.18 3.95
C LYS A 72 -16.54 19.20 3.05
N GLU A 73 -16.33 19.13 1.74
CA GLU A 73 -16.98 20.01 0.77
C GLU A 73 -18.51 19.83 0.75
N ALA A 74 -19.00 18.58 0.81
CA ALA A 74 -20.42 18.29 0.89
C ALA A 74 -21.10 18.84 2.17
N LYS A 75 -20.39 18.83 3.30
CA LYS A 75 -20.86 19.38 4.59
C LYS A 75 -20.88 20.91 4.61
N ASN A 76 -19.99 21.56 3.86
CA ASN A 76 -19.99 23.01 3.77
C ASN A 76 -21.15 23.51 2.90
N ASN A 77 -21.42 22.87 1.75
CA ASN A 77 -22.53 23.23 0.87
C ASN A 77 -23.94 23.05 1.48
N THR A 78 -24.08 22.16 2.47
CA THR A 78 -25.35 21.94 3.18
C THR A 78 -25.58 22.93 4.33
N LYS A 79 -24.55 23.67 4.76
CA LYS A 79 -24.66 24.73 5.77
C LYS A 79 -24.94 26.12 5.18
N THR A 80 -24.70 26.30 3.88
CA THR A 80 -24.92 27.57 3.15
C THR A 80 -26.28 27.66 2.45
N LYS A 81 -27.13 26.63 2.57
CA LYS A 81 -28.53 26.62 2.12
C LYS A 81 -29.44 26.55 3.33
#